data_AF-A0A6N8U1L9-F1
#
_entry.id   AF-A0A6N8U1L9-F1
#
_cell.length_a   1.000
_cell.length_b   1.000
_cell.length_c   1.000
_cell.angle_alpha   90.00
_cell.angle_beta   90.00
_cell.angle_gamma   90.00
#
_symmetry.space_group_name_H-M   'P 1'
#
loop_
_entity.id
_entity.type
_entity.pdbx_description
1 polymer ?
#
loop_
_entity_poly.entity_id
_entity_poly.type
_entity_poly.pdbx_seq_one_letter_code
_entity_poly.pdbx_strand_id
1 'polypeptide(L)'
;MKSLISYVLASMCIGSFIYLIILVTYGPVENVQVERIYSVWVASAAIGAATIVHHFNWASLARYAVQFGVGIAAFTIVNIYHGWLEISFLEILNFGLSIFLIMLLISAVNYLLSARDSKLINQILNKK
;
A
#
# COMPACT_ATOMS: atom_id res chain seq x y z
N MET A 1 -17.10 -12.24 4.58
CA MET A 1 -16.06 -12.21 5.63
C MET A 1 -14.67 -12.63 5.14
N LYS A 2 -14.51 -13.72 4.37
CA LYS A 2 -13.19 -14.12 3.83
C LYS A 2 -12.48 -13.02 3.01
N SER A 3 -13.22 -12.22 2.22
CA SER A 3 -12.63 -11.14 1.43
C SER A 3 -12.11 -9.98 2.29
N LEU A 4 -12.90 -9.53 3.27
CA LEU A 4 -12.54 -8.39 4.13
C LEU A 4 -11.28 -8.66 4.96
N ILE A 5 -11.17 -9.85 5.56
CA ILE A 5 -9.98 -10.27 6.32
C ILE A 5 -8.76 -10.34 5.40
N SER A 6 -8.94 -10.85 4.17
CA SER A 6 -7.87 -10.91 3.19
C SER A 6 -7.37 -9.52 2.77
N TYR A 7 -8.25 -8.52 2.66
CA TYR A 7 -7.86 -7.13 2.37
C TYR A 7 -7.11 -6.48 3.54
N VAL A 8 -7.54 -6.72 4.79
CA VAL A 8 -6.85 -6.24 5.99
C VAL A 8 -5.46 -6.85 6.09
N LEU A 9 -5.33 -8.17 5.89
CA LEU A 9 -4.04 -8.87 5.90
C LEU A 9 -3.12 -8.36 4.77
N ALA A 10 -3.64 -8.19 3.56
CA ALA A 10 -2.86 -7.65 2.45
C ALA A 10 -2.37 -6.22 2.74
N SER A 11 -3.24 -5.38 3.31
CA SER A 11 -2.88 -4.02 3.76
C SER A 11 -1.77 -4.06 4.83
N MET A 12 -1.89 -4.93 5.85
CA MET A 12 -0.86 -5.09 6.88
C MET A 12 0.49 -5.57 6.32
N CYS A 13 0.47 -6.49 5.35
CA CYS A 13 1.68 -6.95 4.66
C CYS A 13 2.34 -5.81 3.85
N ILE A 14 1.55 -5.01 3.13
CA ILE A 14 2.04 -3.83 2.40
C ILE A 14 2.69 -2.84 3.36
N GLY A 15 2.04 -2.57 4.50
CA GLY A 15 2.59 -1.72 5.55
C GLY A 15 3.92 -2.19 6.09
N SER A 16 3.98 -3.48 6.43
CA SER A 16 5.18 -4.12 6.98
C SER A 16 6.32 -4.11 5.97
N PHE A 17 6.02 -4.28 4.67
CA PHE A 17 6.99 -4.20 3.60
C PHE A 17 7.54 -2.77 3.42
N ILE A 18 6.67 -1.75 3.44
CA ILE A 18 7.11 -0.35 3.35
C ILE A 18 7.99 0.02 4.55
N TYR A 19 7.63 -0.42 5.76
CA TYR A 19 8.46 -0.20 6.95
C TYR A 19 9.84 -0.87 6.85
N LEU A 20 9.91 -2.08 6.30
CA LEU A 20 11.18 -2.76 6.01
C LEU A 20 12.05 -1.95 5.04
N ILE A 21 11.46 -1.38 3.98
CA ILE A 21 12.18 -0.52 3.03
C ILE A 21 12.72 0.73 3.74
N ILE A 22 11.91 1.37 4.60
CA ILE A 22 12.34 2.54 5.38
C ILE A 22 13.52 2.17 6.29
N LEU A 23 13.45 1.05 7.02
CA LEU A 23 14.55 0.57 7.87
C LEU A 23 15.84 0.29 7.08
N VAL A 24 15.73 -0.30 5.88
CA VAL A 24 16.89 -0.54 5.01
C VAL A 24 17.49 0.77 4.48
N THR A 25 16.65 1.77 4.19
CA THR A 25 17.07 3.03 3.56
C THR A 25 17.68 4.00 4.57
N TYR A 26 17.11 4.07 5.78
CA TYR A 26 17.50 5.03 6.82
C TYR A 26 18.34 4.41 7.96
N GLY A 27 18.59 3.10 7.90
CA GLY A 27 19.36 2.36 8.90
C GLY A 27 18.55 1.87 10.10
N PRO A 28 19.11 0.95 10.91
CA PRO A 28 18.44 0.45 12.10
C PRO A 28 18.24 1.59 13.09
N VAL A 29 16.98 1.86 13.45
CA VAL A 29 16.66 2.82 14.49
C VAL A 29 17.15 2.24 15.82
N GLU A 30 18.16 2.85 16.44
CA GLU A 30 18.72 2.41 17.73
C GLU A 30 17.67 2.31 18.86
N ASN A 31 16.52 2.96 18.67
CA ASN A 31 15.33 2.83 19.51
C ASN A 31 14.09 2.61 18.64
N VAL A 32 13.76 1.34 18.35
CA VAL A 32 12.49 0.97 17.73
C VAL A 32 11.35 1.29 18.70
N GLN A 33 10.83 2.51 18.63
CA GLN A 33 9.65 2.91 19.38
C GLN A 33 8.44 2.22 18.74
N VAL A 34 7.72 1.43 19.54
CA VAL A 34 6.53 0.66 19.10
C VAL A 34 5.48 1.56 18.44
N GLU A 35 5.41 2.83 18.87
CA GLU A 35 4.56 3.88 18.28
C GLU A 35 4.78 4.05 16.76
N ARG A 36 6.02 3.88 16.28
CA ARG A 36 6.38 3.98 14.86
C ARG A 36 5.77 2.85 14.05
N ILE A 37 5.82 1.63 14.60
CA ILE A 37 5.22 0.44 13.99
C ILE A 37 3.69 0.59 13.92
N TYR A 38 3.06 1.03 15.01
CA TYR A 38 1.62 1.27 15.03
C TYR A 38 1.20 2.34 14.02
N SER A 39 2.00 3.39 13.85
CA SER A 39 1.70 4.47 12.89
C SER A 39 1.73 3.98 11.44
N VAL A 40 2.71 3.14 11.08
CA VAL A 40 2.75 2.48 9.77
C VAL A 40 1.53 1.57 9.58
N TRP A 41 1.13 0.83 10.61
CA TRP A 41 -0.04 -0.03 10.53
C TRP A 41 -1.33 0.77 10.35
N VAL A 42 -1.46 1.91 11.02
CA VAL A 42 -2.60 2.84 10.83
C VAL A 42 -2.61 3.41 9.40
N ALA A 43 -1.47 3.85 8.87
CA ALA A 43 -1.37 4.32 7.49
C ALA A 43 -1.76 3.21 6.49
N SER A 44 -1.38 1.98 6.79
CA SER A 44 -1.71 0.82 5.96
C SER A 44 -3.20 0.50 6.04
N ALA A 45 -3.80 0.54 7.22
CA ALA A 45 -5.23 0.37 7.42
C ALA A 45 -6.04 1.43 6.65
N ALA A 46 -5.55 2.67 6.56
CA ALA A 46 -6.16 3.72 5.74
C ALA A 46 -6.17 3.36 4.25
N ILE A 47 -5.09 2.77 3.72
CA ILE A 47 -5.08 2.22 2.35
C ILE A 47 -6.09 1.08 2.22
N GLY A 48 -6.14 0.18 3.21
CA GLY A 48 -7.10 -0.92 3.26
C GLY A 48 -8.54 -0.42 3.17
N ALA A 49 -8.90 0.61 3.94
CA ALA A 49 -10.19 1.28 3.89
C ALA A 49 -10.44 1.97 2.53
N ALA A 50 -9.41 2.63 1.96
CA ALA A 50 -9.51 3.21 0.63
C ALA A 50 -9.83 2.16 -0.44
N THR A 51 -9.40 0.91 -0.28
CA THR A 51 -9.74 -0.19 -1.21
C THR A 51 -11.25 -0.48 -1.30
N ILE A 52 -12.06 -0.03 -0.34
CA ILE A 52 -13.53 -0.15 -0.39
C ILE A 52 -14.09 0.60 -1.61
N VAL A 53 -13.40 1.64 -2.11
CA VAL A 53 -13.79 2.33 -3.36
C VAL A 53 -13.90 1.39 -4.56
N HIS A 54 -13.22 0.24 -4.53
CA HIS A 54 -13.34 -0.80 -5.56
C HIS A 54 -14.67 -1.55 -5.57
N HIS A 55 -15.47 -1.44 -4.52
CA HIS A 55 -16.81 -2.02 -4.44
C HIS A 55 -17.90 -1.09 -4.99
N PHE A 56 -17.58 0.19 -5.22
CA PHE A 56 -18.49 1.13 -5.84
C PHE A 56 -18.33 1.15 -7.36
N ASN A 57 -19.39 1.56 -8.06
CA ASN A 57 -19.43 1.64 -9.52
C ASN A 57 -18.71 2.91 -10.04
N TRP A 58 -17.44 3.06 -9.67
CA TRP A 58 -16.60 4.18 -10.08
C TRP A 58 -15.70 3.78 -11.25
N ALA A 59 -15.34 4.78 -12.08
CA ALA A 59 -14.35 4.59 -13.13
C ALA A 59 -13.06 3.97 -12.55
N SER A 60 -12.47 3.01 -13.28
CA SER A 60 -11.26 2.29 -12.83
C SER A 60 -10.15 3.24 -12.40
N LEU A 61 -9.88 4.27 -13.21
CA LEU A 61 -8.86 5.27 -12.92
C LEU A 61 -9.13 6.03 -11.62
N ALA A 62 -10.39 6.40 -11.35
CA ALA A 62 -10.77 7.12 -10.14
C ALA A 62 -10.56 6.28 -8.87
N ARG A 63 -10.85 4.97 -8.94
CA ARG A 63 -10.63 4.06 -7.82
C ARG A 63 -9.17 3.95 -7.44
N TYR A 64 -8.29 3.76 -8.43
CA TYR A 64 -6.86 3.75 -8.21
C TYR A 64 -6.37 5.11 -7.70
N ALA A 65 -6.77 6.22 -8.32
CA ALA A 65 -6.35 7.56 -7.89
C ALA A 65 -6.62 7.81 -6.39
N VAL A 66 -7.79 7.39 -5.89
CA VAL A 66 -8.11 7.51 -4.46
C VAL A 66 -7.23 6.60 -3.61
N GLN A 67 -7.05 5.34 -3.99
CA GLN A 67 -6.23 4.41 -3.23
C GLN A 67 -4.77 4.87 -3.15
N PHE A 68 -4.19 5.31 -4.27
CA PHE A 68 -2.83 5.86 -4.33
C PHE A 68 -2.73 7.16 -3.54
N GLY A 69 -3.69 8.08 -3.70
CA GLY A 69 -3.70 9.35 -2.98
C GLY A 69 -3.75 9.18 -1.46
N VAL A 70 -4.63 8.29 -0.97
CA VAL A 70 -4.71 7.97 0.47
C VAL A 70 -3.41 7.34 0.96
N GLY A 71 -2.82 6.42 0.20
CA GLY A 71 -1.57 5.79 0.58
C GLY A 71 -0.40 6.77 0.68
N ILE A 72 -0.21 7.60 -0.34
CA ILE A 72 0.83 8.63 -0.35
C ILE A 72 0.62 9.60 0.82
N ALA A 73 -0.59 10.10 1.02
CA ALA A 73 -0.89 11.03 2.10
C ALA A 73 -0.65 10.40 3.48
N ALA A 74 -1.16 9.19 3.72
CA ALA A 74 -1.04 8.52 5.01
C ALA A 74 0.42 8.22 5.37
N PHE A 75 1.21 7.72 4.43
CA PHE A 75 2.64 7.47 4.66
C PHE A 75 3.44 8.76 4.83
N THR A 76 3.13 9.80 4.05
CA THR A 76 3.79 11.11 4.19
C THR A 76 3.53 11.71 5.57
N ILE A 77 2.27 11.72 6.02
CA ILE A 77 1.89 12.25 7.35
C ILE A 77 2.62 11.50 8.46
N VAL A 78 2.67 10.15 8.40
CA VAL A 78 3.38 9.33 9.40
C VAL A 78 4.88 9.65 9.44
N ASN A 79 5.52 9.80 8.27
CA ASN A 79 6.94 10.09 8.21
C ASN A 79 7.26 11.50 8.72
N ILE A 80 6.40 12.50 8.45
CA ILE A 80 6.55 13.85 9.00
C ILE A 80 6.32 13.84 10.52
N TYR A 81 5.28 13.16 11.01
CA TYR A 81 4.96 13.08 12.45
C TYR A 81 6.11 12.49 13.28
N HIS A 82 6.81 11.48 12.74
CA HIS A 82 7.97 10.86 13.39
C HIS A 82 9.30 11.57 13.12
N GLY A 83 9.31 12.66 12.37
CA GLY A 83 10.51 13.42 12.02
C GLY A 83 11.48 12.68 11.09
N TRP A 84 11.00 11.72 10.29
CA TRP A 84 11.79 11.00 9.30
C TRP A 84 11.88 11.71 7.95
N LEU A 85 10.95 12.64 7.72
CA LEU A 85 10.87 13.44 6.52
C LEU A 85 10.83 14.90 6.94
N GLU A 86 11.75 15.72 6.43
CA GLU A 86 11.69 17.15 6.67
C GLU A 86 10.49 17.74 5.92
N ILE A 87 9.95 18.84 6.45
CA ILE A 87 8.86 19.58 5.79
C ILE A 87 9.46 20.44 4.68
N SER A 88 10.03 19.77 3.68
CA SER A 88 10.62 20.33 2.48
C SER A 88 9.84 19.84 1.27
N PHE A 89 9.52 20.75 0.35
CA PHE A 89 8.78 20.39 -0.87
C PHE A 89 9.48 19.29 -1.67
N LEU A 90 10.81 19.38 -1.80
CA LEU A 90 11.59 18.44 -2.59
C LEU A 90 11.61 17.04 -1.94
N GLU A 91 11.73 16.98 -0.60
CA GLU A 91 11.71 15.71 0.12
C GLU A 91 10.34 15.05 0.07
N ILE A 92 9.27 15.82 0.32
CA ILE A 92 7.90 15.32 0.24
C ILE A 92 7.59 14.80 -1.17
N LEU A 93 8.02 15.51 -2.21
CA LEU A 93 7.84 15.08 -3.59
C LEU A 93 8.59 13.77 -3.88
N ASN A 94 9.86 13.67 -3.50
CA ASN A 94 10.68 12.48 -3.73
C ASN A 94 10.16 11.28 -2.95
N PHE A 95 9.75 11.48 -1.69
CA PHE A 95 9.16 10.44 -0.86
C PHE A 95 7.82 9.98 -1.42
N GLY A 96 6.93 10.92 -1.77
CA GLY A 96 5.65 10.62 -2.39
C GLY A 96 5.79 9.85 -3.71
N LEU A 97 6.78 10.20 -4.54
CA LEU A 97 7.08 9.47 -5.77
C LEU A 97 7.57 8.05 -5.47
N SER A 98 8.42 7.88 -4.45
CA SER A 98 8.92 6.57 -4.02
C SER A 98 7.77 5.65 -3.57
N ILE A 99 6.87 6.17 -2.73
CA ILE A 99 5.67 5.44 -2.30
C ILE A 99 4.76 5.11 -3.48
N PHE A 100 4.55 6.05 -4.40
CA PHE A 100 3.77 5.81 -5.61
C PHE A 100 4.35 4.64 -6.43
N LEU A 101 5.66 4.62 -6.67
CA LEU A 101 6.34 3.55 -7.40
C LEU A 101 6.20 2.19 -6.69
N ILE A 102 6.35 2.16 -5.37
CA ILE A 102 6.15 0.93 -4.57
C ILE A 102 4.71 0.41 -4.71
N MET A 103 3.72 1.29 -4.54
CA MET A 103 2.31 0.91 -4.67
C MET A 103 1.96 0.46 -6.10
N LEU A 104 2.60 1.06 -7.11
CA LEU A 104 2.42 0.70 -8.52
C LEU A 104 3.00 -0.68 -8.81
N LEU A 105 4.19 -0.97 -8.28
CA LEU A 105 4.82 -2.29 -8.36
C LEU A 105 3.93 -3.37 -7.71
N ILE A 106 3.44 -3.11 -6.49
CA ILE A 106 2.53 -4.03 -5.78
C ILE A 106 1.25 -4.28 -6.59
N SER A 107 0.66 -3.22 -7.13
CA SER A 107 -0.55 -3.31 -7.95
C SER A 107 -0.30 -4.11 -9.24
N ALA A 108 0.85 -3.91 -9.90
CA ALA A 108 1.23 -4.63 -11.10
C ALA A 108 1.42 -6.14 -10.83
N VAL A 109 2.11 -6.50 -9.74
CA VAL A 109 2.28 -7.90 -9.33
C VAL A 109 0.93 -8.56 -9.06
N ASN A 110 0.05 -7.90 -8.31
CA ASN A 110 -1.29 -8.41 -8.03
C ASN A 110 -2.13 -8.59 -9.29
N TYR A 111 -2.03 -7.66 -10.26
CA TYR A 111 -2.70 -7.78 -11.54
C TYR A 111 -2.19 -8.99 -12.34
N LEU A 112 -0.87 -9.21 -12.39
CA LEU A 112 -0.28 -10.37 -13.08
C LEU A 112 -0.70 -11.70 -12.46
N LEU A 113 -0.72 -11.79 -11.13
CA LEU A 113 -1.22 -12.96 -10.41
C LEU A 113 -2.70 -13.22 -10.74
N SER A 114 -3.53 -12.19 -10.66
CA SER A 114 -4.96 -12.29 -10.99
C SER A 114 -5.20 -12.70 -12.45
N ALA A 115 -4.38 -12.22 -13.39
CA ALA A 115 -4.46 -12.61 -14.80
C ALA A 115 -4.05 -14.07 -15.01
N ARG A 116 -3.05 -14.56 -14.27
CA ARG A 116 -2.64 -15.97 -14.30
C ARG A 116 -3.75 -16.88 -13.75
N ASP A 117 -4.33 -16.53 -12.61
CA ASP A 117 -5.40 -17.31 -11.99
C ASP A 117 -6.64 -17.36 -12.88
N SER A 118 -6.98 -16.23 -13.52
CA SER A 118 -8.08 -16.18 -14.49
C SER A 118 -7.87 -17.11 -15.69
N LYS A 119 -6.63 -17.20 -16.21
CA LYS A 119 -6.30 -18.17 -17.27
C LYS A 119 -6.45 -19.61 -16.79
N LEU A 120 -6.04 -19.89 -15.55
CA LEU A 120 -6.12 -21.22 -14.94
C LEU A 120 -7.57 -21.66 -14.75
N ILE A 121 -8.44 -20.75 -14.29
CA ILE A 121 -9.89 -20.98 -14.16
C ILE A 121 -10.53 -21.22 -15.53
N ASN A 122 -10.21 -20.41 -16.54
CA ASN A 122 -10.74 -20.59 -17.90
C ASN A 122 -10.32 -21.92 -18.52
N GLN A 123 -9.11 -22.40 -18.25
CA GLN A 123 -8.66 -23.72 -18.70
C GLN A 123 -9.42 -24.87 -18.01
N ILE A 124 -9.81 -24.71 -16.75
CA ILE A 124 -10.62 -25.72 -16.04
C ILE A 124 -12.05 -25.73 -16.59
N LEU A 125 -12.63 -24.56 -16.86
CA LEU A 125 -13.99 -24.43 -17.40
C LEU A 125 -14.12 -24.94 -18.84
N ASN A 126 -13.13 -24.66 -19.71
CA ASN A 126 -13.12 -25.15 -21.10
C ASN A 126 -12.73 -26.62 -21.27
N LYS A 127 -12.30 -27.30 -20.19
CA LYS A 127 -12.03 -28.75 -20.19
C LYS A 127 -13.27 -29.59 -19.82
N LYS A 128 -14.41 -28.96 -19.53
CA LYS A 128 -15.74 -29.59 -19.48
C LYS A 128 -16.47 -29.36 -20.79
#